data_AF-A0A183PSL0-F1
#
_entry.id   AF-A0A183PSL0-F1
#
_cell.length_a   1.000
_cell.length_b   1.000
_cell.length_c   1.000
_cell.angle_alpha   90.00
_cell.angle_beta   90.00
_cell.angle_gamma   90.00
#
_symmetry.space_group_name_H-M   'P 1'
#
loop_
_entity.id
_entity.type
_entity.pdbx_description
1 polymer ?
#
loop_
_entity_poly.entity_id
_entity_poly.type
_entity_poly.pdbx_seq_one_letter_code
_entity_poly.pdbx_strand_id
1 'polypeptide(L)'
;MGSPVSPIVANLFMHSLETSAIPKSLCPPKLWLRYVDDMFIINKRDGMEELFNNANSISENIRLTKELESVDHKLAFLDCLVERRHNNKS
;
A
#
# COMPACT_ATOMS: atom_id res chain seq x y z
N MET A 1 -16.06 -2.93 17.04
CA MET A 1 -16.68 -1.78 16.34
C MET A 1 -16.49 -0.56 17.22
N GLY A 2 -15.45 0.22 16.93
CA GLY A 2 -14.96 1.32 17.77
C GLY A 2 -15.76 2.61 17.66
N SER A 3 -15.15 3.71 18.11
CA SER A 3 -15.75 5.06 18.05
C SER A 3 -16.16 5.42 16.60
N PRO A 4 -17.31 6.10 16.40
CA PRO A 4 -17.75 6.54 15.08
C PRO A 4 -16.76 7.52 14.42
N VAL A 5 -15.86 8.13 15.19
CA VAL A 5 -14.85 9.07 14.71
C VAL A 5 -13.57 8.35 14.24
N SER A 6 -13.32 7.13 14.71
CA SER A 6 -12.09 6.40 14.41
C SER A 6 -11.81 6.21 12.91
N PRO A 7 -12.78 5.85 12.05
CA PRO A 7 -12.52 5.71 10.61
C PRO A 7 -12.10 7.02 9.93
N ILE A 8 -12.63 8.16 10.40
CA ILE A 8 -12.29 9.48 9.87
C ILE A 8 -10.84 9.83 10.23
N VAL A 9 -10.45 9.58 11.48
CA VAL A 9 -9.07 9.82 11.94
C VAL A 9 -8.08 8.90 11.23
N ALA A 10 -8.42 7.62 11.05
CA ALA A 10 -7.61 6.67 10.28
C ALA A 10 -7.43 7.15 8.84
N ASN A 11 -8.50 7.56 8.17
CA ASN A 11 -8.44 8.11 6.81
C ASN A 11 -7.55 9.36 6.73
N LEU A 12 -7.63 10.27 7.70
CA LEU A 12 -6.80 11.48 7.73
C LEU A 12 -5.32 11.15 7.90
N PHE A 13 -4.99 10.23 8.82
CA PHE A 13 -3.63 9.78 9.02
C PHE A 13 -3.06 9.12 7.76
N MET A 14 -3.81 8.19 7.16
CA MET A 14 -3.37 7.51 5.95
C MET A 14 -3.17 8.46 4.77
N HIS A 15 -4.04 9.47 4.63
CA HIS A 15 -3.85 10.51 3.62
C HIS A 15 -2.57 11.34 3.85
N SER A 16 -2.27 11.69 5.10
CA SER A 16 -1.02 12.38 5.46
C SER A 16 0.21 11.52 5.17
N LEU A 17 0.12 10.21 5.44
CA LEU A 17 1.18 9.24 5.16
C LEU A 17 1.44 9.15 3.65
N GLU A 18 0.39 8.97 2.85
CA GLU A 18 0.45 8.93 1.38
C GLU A 18 1.09 10.19 0.80
N THR A 19 0.61 11.36 1.23
CA THR A 19 1.08 12.67 0.74
C THR A 19 2.54 12.94 1.12
N SER A 20 3.03 12.30 2.19
CA SER A 20 4.42 12.42 2.63
C SER A 20 5.37 11.41 1.97
N ALA A 21 4.90 10.18 1.75
CA ALA A 21 5.73 9.07 1.26
C ALA A 21 5.83 9.04 -0.28
N ILE A 22 4.71 9.23 -0.98
CA ILE A 22 4.64 9.07 -2.44
C ILE A 22 5.53 10.09 -3.18
N PRO A 23 5.51 11.40 -2.87
CA PRO A 23 6.34 12.37 -3.58
C PRO A 23 7.84 12.21 -3.34
N LYS A 24 8.23 11.58 -2.23
CA LYS A 24 9.64 11.34 -1.88
C LYS A 24 10.21 10.07 -2.53
N SER A 25 9.35 9.22 -3.09
CA SER A 25 9.78 7.95 -3.68
C SER A 25 10.51 8.18 -5.01
N LEU A 26 11.70 7.58 -5.16
CA LEU A 26 12.43 7.59 -6.43
C LEU A 26 11.65 6.89 -7.55
N CYS A 27 10.83 5.91 -7.20
CA CYS A 27 9.99 5.14 -8.11
C CYS A 27 8.54 5.19 -7.61
N PRO A 28 7.76 6.22 -8.02
CA PRO A 28 6.39 6.36 -7.58
C PRO A 28 5.55 5.15 -8.05
N PRO A 29 4.58 4.71 -7.23
CA PRO A 29 3.74 3.56 -7.53
C PRO A 29 2.90 3.81 -8.78
N LYS A 30 2.74 2.78 -9.61
CA LYS A 30 1.86 2.81 -10.79
C LYS A 30 0.39 2.82 -10.40
N LEU A 31 0.06 2.12 -9.33
CA LEU A 31 -1.29 2.05 -8.77
C LEU A 31 -1.18 2.10 -7.24
N TRP A 32 -2.07 2.87 -6.63
CA TRP A 32 -2.25 2.94 -5.19
C TRP A 32 -3.74 2.92 -4.88
N LEU A 33 -4.20 1.86 -4.23
CA LEU A 33 -5.57 1.70 -3.76
C LEU A 33 -5.54 1.57 -2.24
N ARG A 34 -6.51 2.18 -1.57
CA ARG A 34 -6.61 2.14 -0.10
C ARG A 34 -8.04 1.91 0.35
N TYR A 35 -8.19 1.08 1.37
CA TYR A 35 -9.41 0.89 2.13
C TYR A 35 -9.12 1.06 3.62
N VAL A 36 -9.48 2.22 4.19
CA VAL A 36 -9.10 2.64 5.55
C VAL A 36 -7.58 2.57 5.72
N ASP A 37 -7.06 1.55 6.41
CA ASP A 37 -5.65 1.27 6.68
C ASP A 37 -5.02 0.20 5.75
N ASP A 38 -5.84 -0.61 5.07
CA ASP A 38 -5.37 -1.59 4.09
C ASP A 38 -5.02 -0.92 2.76
N MET A 39 -3.84 -1.24 2.22
CA MET A 39 -3.32 -0.68 0.98
C MET A 39 -2.94 -1.75 -0.03
N PHE A 40 -3.30 -1.54 -1.29
CA PHE A 40 -2.87 -2.34 -2.43
C PHE A 40 -2.07 -1.47 -3.39
N ILE A 41 -0.81 -1.85 -3.61
CA ILE A 41 0.16 -1.02 -4.32
C ILE A 41 0.79 -1.84 -5.45
N ILE A 42 0.82 -1.28 -6.65
CA ILE A 42 1.63 -1.80 -7.75
C ILE A 42 2.83 -0.87 -7.91
N ASN A 43 4.01 -1.34 -7.54
CA ASN A 43 5.25 -0.60 -7.73
C ASN A 43 6.34 -1.47 -8.39
N LYS A 44 7.38 -0.83 -8.92
CA LYS A 44 8.62 -1.51 -9.28
C LYS A 44 9.27 -2.10 -8.04
N ARG A 45 9.87 -3.28 -8.20
CA ARG A 45 10.48 -4.04 -7.10
C ARG A 45 11.56 -3.22 -6.36
N ASP A 46 12.38 -2.51 -7.13
CA ASP A 46 13.47 -1.67 -6.59
C ASP A 46 12.97 -0.46 -5.78
N GLY A 47 11.80 0.07 -6.14
CA GLY A 47 11.18 1.21 -5.45
C GLY A 47 10.35 0.85 -4.24
N MET A 48 9.93 -0.41 -4.12
CA MET A 48 8.99 -0.84 -3.07
C MET A 48 9.64 -0.84 -1.68
N GLU A 49 10.91 -1.23 -1.58
CA GLU A 49 11.59 -1.24 -0.28
C GLU A 49 11.81 0.18 0.26
N GLU A 50 12.27 1.08 -0.59
CA GLU A 50 12.46 2.49 -0.27
C GLU A 50 11.13 3.14 0.14
N LEU A 51 10.07 2.97 -0.65
CA LEU A 51 8.75 3.51 -0.36
C LEU A 51 8.21 2.98 0.99
N PHE A 52 8.39 1.69 1.26
CA PHE A 52 7.96 1.07 2.52
C PHE A 52 8.74 1.60 3.73
N ASN A 53 10.05 1.77 3.61
CA ASN A 53 10.89 2.30 4.68
C ASN A 53 10.59 3.79 4.93
N ASN A 54 10.44 4.57 3.87
CA ASN A 54 10.03 5.98 3.96
C ASN A 54 8.66 6.11 4.65
N ALA A 55 7.68 5.30 4.26
CA ALA A 55 6.36 5.28 4.89
C ALA A 55 6.43 4.92 6.38
N ASN A 56 7.22 3.91 6.74
CA ASN A 56 7.43 3.50 8.14
C ASN A 56 8.23 4.50 8.98
N SER A 57 8.97 5.42 8.36
CA SER A 57 9.69 6.50 9.07
C SER A 57 8.81 7.68 9.47
N ILE A 58 7.57 7.77 8.95
CA ILE A 58 6.68 8.91 9.18
C ILE A 58 6.14 8.94 10.61
N SER A 59 6.02 7.78 11.26
CA SER A 59 5.49 7.67 12.61
C SER A 59 6.23 6.59 13.39
N GLU A 60 6.65 6.90 14.62
CA GLU A 60 7.25 5.92 15.52
C GLU A 60 6.20 4.96 16.12
N ASN A 61 4.94 5.42 16.17
CA ASN A 61 3.84 4.73 16.84
C ASN A 61 3.07 3.79 15.90
N ILE A 62 3.21 3.94 14.58
CA ILE A 62 2.49 3.15 13.58
C ILE A 62 3.52 2.53 12.66
N ARG A 63 3.52 1.20 12.58
CA ARG A 63 4.36 0.42 11.68
C ARG A 63 3.48 -0.31 10.68
N LEU A 64 3.65 0.01 9.41
CA LEU A 64 3.07 -0.71 8.30
C LEU A 64 3.73 -2.07 8.17
N THR A 65 2.92 -3.07 7.86
CA THR A 65 3.36 -4.38 7.38
C THR A 65 3.06 -4.49 5.89
N LYS A 66 3.79 -5.35 5.18
CA LYS A 66 3.54 -5.61 3.77
C LYS A 66 3.55 -7.10 3.49
N GLU A 67 2.71 -7.50 2.57
CA GLU A 67 2.75 -8.80 1.91
C GLU A 67 3.14 -8.58 0.45
N LEU A 68 3.95 -9.48 -0.11
CA LEU A 68 4.39 -9.40 -1.49
C LEU A 68 3.63 -10.42 -2.33
N GLU A 69 3.48 -10.13 -3.63
CA GLU A 69 2.93 -11.07 -4.60
C GLU A 69 3.63 -12.43 -4.49
N SER A 70 2.84 -13.51 -4.43
CA SER A 70 3.35 -14.87 -4.36
C SER A 70 3.99 -15.33 -5.68
N VAL A 71 4.68 -16.47 -5.64
CA VAL A 71 5.24 -17.11 -6.84
C VAL A 71 4.18 -17.45 -7.89
N ASP A 72 2.93 -17.65 -7.47
CA ASP A 72 1.78 -17.95 -8.34
C ASP A 72 1.10 -16.68 -8.89
N HIS A 73 1.74 -15.52 -8.78
CA HIS A 73 1.23 -14.23 -9.25
C HIS A 73 -0.09 -13.81 -8.60
N LYS A 74 -0.25 -14.14 -7.32
CA LYS A 74 -1.46 -13.86 -6.55
C LYS A 74 -1.14 -13.07 -5.30
N LEU A 75 -2.08 -12.22 -4.91
CA LEU A 75 -2.02 -11.46 -3.67
C LEU A 75 -3.44 -11.28 -3.11
N ALA A 76 -3.64 -11.62 -1.86
CA ALA A 76 -4.91 -11.35 -1.18
C ALA A 76 -5.02 -9.85 -0.89
N PHE A 77 -6.21 -9.30 -1.06
CA PHE A 77 -6.53 -7.92 -0.68
C PHE A 77 -7.99 -7.84 -0.26
N LEU A 78 -8.23 -7.49 1.01
CA LEU A 78 -9.55 -7.59 1.65
C LEU A 78 -10.12 -9.01 1.45
N ASP A 79 -11.38 -9.13 1.03
CA ASP A 79 -12.04 -10.41 0.75
C ASP A 79 -11.82 -10.90 -0.71
N CYS A 80 -10.81 -10.37 -1.41
CA CYS A 80 -10.53 -10.69 -2.81
C CYS A 80 -9.14 -11.31 -2.98
N LEU A 81 -9.02 -12.26 -3.91
CA LEU A 81 -7.74 -12.76 -4.40
C LEU A 81 -7.42 -12.11 -5.75
N VAL A 82 -6.41 -11.24 -5.77
CA VAL A 82 -5.96 -10.54 -6.99
C VAL A 82 -4.92 -11.40 -7.71
N GLU A 83 -5.12 -11.63 -9.00
CA GLU A 83 -4.22 -12.43 -9.85
C GLU A 83 -3.65 -11.58 -10.98
N ARG A 84 -2.32 -11.55 -11.12
CA ARG A 84 -1.65 -10.93 -12.25
C ARG A 84 -1.59 -11.90 -13.43
N ARG A 85 -2.37 -11.61 -14.46
CA ARG A 85 -2.36 -12.35 -15.72
C ARG A 85 -1.40 -11.72 -16.72
N HIS A 86 -0.54 -12.53 -17.32
CA HIS A 86 0.18 -12.12 -18.52
C HIS A 86 -0.78 -12.20 -19.70
N ASN A 87 -1.17 -11.04 -20.23
CA ASN A 87 -1.88 -11.01 -21.49
C ASN A 87 -0.87 -11.33 -22.60
N ASN A 88 -0.87 -12.59 -23.05
CA ASN A 88 -0.26 -12.95 -24.32
C ASN A 88 -1.12 -12.33 -25.44
N LYS A 89 -0.94 -11.03 -25.70
CA LYS A 89 -1.32 -10.48 -27.00
C LYS A 89 -0.29 -11.01 -28.00
N SER A 90 -0.66 -12.10 -28.66
CA SER A 90 -0.03 -12.54 -29.92
C SER A 90 -0.34 -11.54 -31.04
#